data_AF-A0A953NQ57-F1
#
_entry.id   AF-A0A953NQ57-F1
#
_cell.length_a   1.000
_cell.length_b   1.000
_cell.length_c   1.000
_cell.angle_alpha   90.00
_cell.angle_beta   90.00
_cell.angle_gamma   90.00
#
_symmetry.space_group_name_H-M   'P 1'
#
loop_
_entity.id
_entity.type
_entity.pdbx_description
1 polymer ?
#
loop_
_entity_poly.entity_id
_entity_poly.type
_entity_poly.pdbx_seq_one_letter_code
_entity_poly.pdbx_strand_id
1 'polypeptide(L)'
;MSGFFGGERSGPRPKLCPACRTLVGASATRCHQCGASLTFSLAAASRSLERLIPTTSPATYAILTLSCLLYGLSLLWTIRLGELQGLGGGFFGLMGLGAIDGNVAQQLGASSRLATNLHEPWRFVMAIFLHGSLMHIIFNMWVLMDIGPTIEEMYGSARYVFIYVVAGIGGYALSSFFGRFSVGGSGALVGLIGVLLAVTMGRQTAAMQMLRGQLIRWLIYIAVWGLLFSGIDNWAHLGGLATGFALGKMMIDRPPATGEERSRAYVLGWAAGCAVAASLVVVAVRVLRGGG
;
A
#
# COMPACT_ATOMS: atom_id res chain seq x y z
N MET A 1 48.74 19.93 39.72
CA MET A 1 48.30 19.64 38.34
C MET A 1 48.64 18.20 38.01
N SER A 2 47.66 17.29 38.03
CA SER A 2 47.67 16.02 37.30
C SER A 2 46.24 15.48 37.29
N GLY A 3 45.67 15.35 36.09
CA GLY A 3 44.25 15.13 35.84
C GLY A 3 43.76 13.73 36.24
N PHE A 4 42.60 13.70 36.89
CA PHE A 4 41.88 12.51 37.34
C PHE A 4 40.65 12.30 36.43
N PHE A 5 40.88 11.87 35.19
CA PHE A 5 39.79 11.38 34.31
C PHE A 5 40.27 10.13 33.57
N GLY A 6 40.03 8.97 34.17
CA GLY A 6 40.16 7.68 33.51
C GLY A 6 38.99 7.51 32.53
N GLY A 7 39.31 7.40 31.23
CA GLY A 7 38.33 7.06 30.21
C GLY A 7 37.86 5.61 30.39
N GLU A 8 36.57 5.41 30.64
CA GLU A 8 35.94 4.10 30.58
C GLU A 8 36.09 3.52 29.17
N ARG A 9 36.67 2.32 29.07
CA ARG A 9 36.74 1.56 27.82
C ARG A 9 35.32 1.16 27.44
N SER A 10 34.70 1.88 26.51
CA SER A 10 33.37 1.55 26.01
C SER A 10 33.40 0.16 25.37
N GLY A 11 32.84 -0.82 26.06
CA GLY A 11 32.65 -2.17 25.55
C GLY A 11 31.79 -2.18 24.28
N PRO A 12 31.82 -3.27 23.50
CA PRO A 12 31.07 -3.35 22.26
C PRO A 12 29.58 -3.15 22.55
N ARG A 13 28.99 -2.12 21.94
CA ARG A 13 27.64 -1.67 22.26
C ARG A 13 26.61 -2.71 21.83
N PRO A 14 25.63 -3.05 22.68
CA PRO A 14 24.52 -3.90 22.29
C PRO A 14 23.77 -3.25 21.12
N LYS A 15 23.22 -4.10 20.24
CA LYS A 15 22.51 -3.67 19.03
C LYS A 15 21.04 -4.05 19.15
N LEU A 16 20.16 -3.34 18.44
CA LEU A 16 18.75 -3.70 18.36
C LEU A 16 18.56 -4.77 17.29
N CYS A 17 17.76 -5.79 17.58
CA CYS A 17 17.35 -6.75 16.57
C CYS A 17 16.44 -6.05 15.52
N PRO A 18 16.73 -6.15 14.22
CA PRO A 18 15.96 -5.46 13.17
C PRO A 18 14.52 -5.97 13.06
N ALA A 19 14.25 -7.22 13.48
CA ALA A 19 12.93 -7.82 13.40
C ALA A 19 12.04 -7.48 14.61
N CYS A 20 12.58 -7.53 15.83
CA CYS A 20 11.80 -7.40 17.05
C CYS A 20 12.11 -6.20 17.94
N ARG A 21 13.15 -5.43 17.58
CA ARG A 21 13.69 -4.30 18.36
C ARG A 21 14.07 -4.65 19.81
N THR A 22 14.27 -5.93 20.11
CA THR A 22 14.88 -6.31 21.40
C THR A 22 16.37 -6.00 21.39
N LEU A 23 16.92 -5.65 22.55
CA LEU A 23 18.36 -5.47 22.70
C LEU A 23 19.04 -6.84 22.65
N VAL A 24 20.02 -6.98 21.75
CA VAL A 24 20.82 -8.19 21.60
C VAL A 24 22.29 -7.87 21.82
N GLY A 25 23.05 -8.85 22.30
CA GLY A 25 24.49 -8.72 22.52
C GLY A 25 25.23 -8.30 21.25
N ALA A 26 26.31 -7.55 21.41
CA ALA A 26 27.05 -6.99 20.27
C ALA A 26 27.56 -8.06 19.28
N SER A 27 27.98 -9.22 19.80
CA SER A 27 28.45 -10.39 19.04
C SER A 27 27.36 -11.39 18.65
N ALA A 28 26.08 -11.14 19.01
CA ALA A 28 25.00 -12.06 18.69
C ALA A 28 24.83 -12.18 17.16
N THR A 29 24.79 -13.43 16.68
CA THR A 29 24.54 -13.82 15.28
C THR A 29 23.07 -14.20 15.02
N ARG A 30 22.31 -14.51 16.09
CA ARG A 30 20.86 -14.67 16.09
C ARG A 30 20.21 -13.96 17.27
N CYS A 31 18.99 -13.48 17.09
CA CYS A 31 18.21 -12.90 18.17
C CYS A 31 17.64 -13.99 19.08
N HIS A 32 17.89 -13.89 20.39
CA HIS A 32 17.35 -14.83 21.38
C HIS A 32 15.82 -14.76 21.52
N GLN A 33 15.21 -13.60 21.23
CA GLN A 33 13.77 -13.39 21.41
C GLN A 33 12.92 -13.83 20.20
N CYS A 34 13.45 -13.74 18.97
CA CYS A 34 12.67 -14.00 17.75
C CYS A 34 13.39 -14.88 16.72
N GLY A 35 14.61 -15.34 16.99
CA GLY A 35 15.36 -16.24 16.10
C GLY A 35 15.95 -15.59 14.84
N ALA A 36 15.71 -14.30 14.59
CA ALA A 36 16.19 -13.60 13.40
C ALA A 36 17.73 -13.59 13.30
N SER A 37 18.25 -13.85 12.09
CA SER A 37 19.68 -13.77 11.80
C SER A 37 20.18 -12.32 11.84
N LEU A 38 21.32 -12.10 12.49
CA LEU A 38 21.99 -10.81 12.65
C LEU A 38 23.27 -10.73 11.79
N THR A 39 23.63 -11.80 11.09
CA THR A 39 24.83 -11.89 10.23
C THR A 39 24.56 -11.44 8.80
N PHE A 40 23.31 -11.52 8.34
CA PHE A 40 22.89 -11.06 7.02
C PHE A 40 21.96 -9.87 7.18
N SER A 41 22.53 -8.68 7.05
CA SER A 41 21.77 -7.45 7.18
C SER A 41 21.35 -6.97 5.79
N LEU A 42 20.09 -7.19 5.44
CA LEU A 42 19.37 -6.35 4.49
C LEU A 42 19.51 -4.85 4.84
N ALA A 43 19.94 -4.51 6.06
CA ALA A 43 20.21 -3.13 6.44
C ALA A 43 21.54 -2.53 5.90
N ALA A 44 22.41 -3.32 5.27
CA ALA A 44 23.51 -2.75 4.50
C ALA A 44 23.02 -2.18 3.16
N ALA A 45 22.08 -2.87 2.51
CA ALA A 45 21.37 -2.40 1.32
C ALA A 45 20.32 -1.32 1.66
N SER A 46 19.76 -1.33 2.89
CA SER A 46 18.81 -0.30 3.34
C SER A 46 19.44 1.06 3.56
N ARG A 47 20.74 1.20 3.87
CA ARG A 47 21.31 2.52 4.25
C ARG A 47 21.27 3.57 3.13
N SER A 48 21.35 3.15 1.87
CA SER A 48 21.18 4.06 0.72
C SER A 48 19.69 4.39 0.47
N LEU A 49 18.79 3.48 0.86
CA LEU A 49 17.34 3.61 0.72
C LEU A 49 16.71 4.36 1.92
N GLU A 50 17.29 4.27 3.11
CA GLU A 50 16.91 4.92 4.38
C GLU A 50 17.04 6.45 4.31
N ARG A 51 17.88 6.97 3.44
CA ARG A 51 17.98 8.42 3.21
C ARG A 51 16.81 8.97 2.37
N LEU A 52 16.10 8.10 1.65
CA LEU A 52 14.99 8.48 0.77
C LEU A 52 13.62 8.09 1.36
N ILE A 53 13.57 7.10 2.26
CA ILE A 53 12.34 6.58 2.87
C ILE A 53 12.34 6.89 4.38
N PRO A 54 11.41 7.72 4.88
CA PRO A 54 11.25 7.95 6.32
C PRO A 54 11.02 6.65 7.08
N THR A 55 11.81 6.46 8.13
CA THR A 55 11.91 5.19 8.90
C THR A 55 10.68 4.88 9.75
N THR A 56 9.73 5.81 9.85
CA THR A 56 8.50 5.67 10.64
C THR A 56 7.43 4.83 9.94
N SER A 57 7.38 4.84 8.59
CA SER A 57 6.33 4.16 7.81
C SER A 57 6.83 3.60 6.47
N PRO A 58 7.83 2.70 6.48
CA PRO A 58 8.51 2.26 5.26
C PRO A 58 7.60 1.61 4.23
N ALA A 59 6.55 0.88 4.63
CA ALA A 59 5.63 0.26 3.68
C ALA A 59 4.71 1.27 3.00
N THR A 60 4.27 2.31 3.71
CA THR A 60 3.49 3.41 3.13
C THR A 60 4.28 4.11 2.04
N TYR A 61 5.53 4.46 2.32
CA TYR A 61 6.42 5.06 1.33
C TYR A 61 6.72 4.10 0.18
N ALA A 62 6.88 2.80 0.42
CA ALA A 62 7.06 1.82 -0.65
C ALA A 62 5.85 1.76 -1.61
N ILE A 63 4.62 1.78 -1.07
CA ILE A 63 3.38 1.84 -1.88
C ILE A 63 3.33 3.15 -2.68
N LEU A 64 3.64 4.28 -2.05
CA LEU A 64 3.69 5.58 -2.70
C LEU A 64 4.70 5.59 -3.85
N THR A 65 5.93 5.16 -3.58
CA THR A 65 7.01 5.11 -4.59
C THR A 65 6.64 4.20 -5.73
N LEU A 66 6.15 2.98 -5.46
CA LEU A 66 5.73 2.05 -6.50
C LEU A 66 4.61 2.63 -7.38
N SER A 67 3.60 3.25 -6.77
CA SER A 67 2.48 3.87 -7.49
C SER A 67 2.93 5.03 -8.37
N CYS A 68 3.79 5.91 -7.85
CA CYS A 68 4.35 7.03 -8.60
C CYS A 68 5.25 6.57 -9.76
N LEU A 69 6.08 5.54 -9.55
CA LEU A 69 6.92 4.96 -10.59
C LEU A 69 6.06 4.34 -11.71
N LEU A 70 5.05 3.54 -11.37
CA LEU A 70 4.17 2.92 -12.37
C LEU A 70 3.35 3.97 -13.14
N TYR A 71 2.87 5.02 -12.47
CA TYR A 71 2.20 6.12 -13.16
C TYR A 71 3.15 6.86 -14.11
N GLY A 72 4.38 7.18 -13.68
CA GLY A 72 5.38 7.81 -14.53
C GLY A 72 5.71 6.97 -15.77
N LEU A 73 5.89 5.66 -15.60
CA LEU A 73 6.11 4.73 -16.72
C LEU A 73 4.90 4.66 -17.66
N SER A 74 3.69 4.61 -17.10
CA SER A 74 2.44 4.61 -17.88
C SER A 74 2.29 5.88 -18.72
N LEU A 75 2.61 7.04 -18.13
CA LEU A 75 2.54 8.34 -18.79
C LEU A 75 3.59 8.45 -19.89
N LEU A 76 4.83 8.03 -19.61
CA LEU A 76 5.90 8.01 -20.63
C LEU A 76 5.54 7.11 -21.81
N TRP A 77 4.92 5.95 -21.57
CA TRP A 77 4.45 5.09 -22.64
C TRP A 77 3.32 5.76 -23.44
N THR A 78 2.33 6.33 -22.77
CA THR A 78 1.22 7.07 -23.40
C THR A 78 1.74 8.21 -24.31
N ILE A 79 2.70 9.00 -23.82
CA ILE A 79 3.32 10.09 -24.59
C ILE A 79 4.04 9.56 -25.83
N ARG A 80 4.74 8.41 -25.73
CA ARG A 80 5.46 7.81 -26.87
C ARG A 80 4.53 7.32 -27.97
N LEU A 81 3.28 6.99 -27.67
CA LEU A 81 2.27 6.63 -28.67
C LEU A 81 1.73 7.85 -29.44
N GLY A 82 2.10 9.08 -29.06
CA GLY A 82 1.58 10.30 -29.65
C GLY A 82 0.15 10.65 -29.21
N GLU A 83 -0.41 9.89 -28.26
CA GLU A 83 -1.80 9.96 -27.82
C GLU A 83 -1.98 10.87 -26.58
N LEU A 84 -1.37 12.05 -26.59
CA LEU A 84 -1.74 13.05 -25.59
C LEU A 84 -3.15 13.55 -25.91
N GLN A 85 -4.12 13.09 -25.14
CA GLN A 85 -5.50 13.57 -25.22
C GLN A 85 -5.51 15.09 -25.02
N GLY A 86 -6.19 15.81 -25.91
CA GLY A 86 -6.35 17.25 -25.80
C GLY A 86 -6.98 17.63 -24.46
N LEU A 87 -6.42 18.64 -23.79
CA LEU A 87 -6.99 19.16 -22.55
C LEU A 87 -8.34 19.80 -22.84
N GLY A 88 -9.42 19.18 -22.38
CA GLY A 88 -10.71 19.87 -22.28
C GLY A 88 -10.59 21.13 -21.40
N GLY A 89 -11.44 22.12 -21.61
CA GLY A 89 -11.49 23.30 -20.72
C GLY A 89 -12.14 22.98 -19.37
N GLY A 90 -11.80 23.75 -18.32
CA GLY A 90 -12.49 23.71 -17.02
C GLY A 90 -12.13 22.52 -16.11
N PHE A 91 -12.98 22.26 -15.12
CA PHE A 91 -12.76 21.24 -14.08
C PHE A 91 -12.52 19.84 -14.64
N PHE A 92 -13.29 19.43 -15.66
CA PHE A 92 -13.12 18.13 -16.32
C PHE A 92 -11.77 18.01 -17.04
N GLY A 93 -11.29 19.09 -17.64
CA GLY A 93 -9.94 19.17 -18.22
C GLY A 93 -8.83 18.95 -17.20
N LEU A 94 -8.95 19.60 -16.04
CA LEU A 94 -8.00 19.43 -14.95
C LEU A 94 -7.93 17.97 -14.46
N MET A 95 -9.09 17.32 -14.33
CA MET A 95 -9.18 15.92 -13.91
C MET A 95 -8.58 14.94 -14.93
N GLY A 96 -8.58 15.30 -16.21
CA GLY A 96 -7.97 14.55 -17.31
C GLY A 96 -6.49 14.87 -17.57
N LEU A 97 -5.90 15.80 -16.82
CA LEU A 97 -4.49 16.16 -17.04
C LEU A 97 -3.57 14.96 -16.77
N GLY A 98 -2.70 14.66 -17.73
CA GLY A 98 -1.85 13.48 -17.68
C GLY A 98 -2.63 12.16 -17.77
N ALA A 99 -3.77 12.15 -18.48
CA ALA A 99 -4.54 10.93 -18.72
C ALA A 99 -3.66 9.83 -19.34
N ILE A 100 -3.81 8.62 -18.83
CA ILE A 100 -3.16 7.42 -19.34
C ILE A 100 -4.04 6.78 -20.41
N ASP A 101 -3.45 6.39 -21.53
CA ASP A 101 -4.18 5.68 -22.58
C ASP A 101 -4.78 4.36 -22.05
N GLY A 102 -6.00 4.06 -22.50
CA GLY A 102 -6.76 2.89 -22.06
C GLY A 102 -6.08 1.56 -22.43
N ASN A 103 -5.43 1.49 -23.60
CA ASN A 103 -4.69 0.31 -24.03
C ASN A 103 -3.42 0.15 -23.21
N VAL A 104 -2.70 1.24 -22.93
CA VAL A 104 -1.54 1.22 -22.02
C VAL A 104 -1.95 0.70 -20.64
N ALA A 105 -3.02 1.25 -20.05
CA ALA A 105 -3.56 0.79 -18.78
C ALA A 105 -3.97 -0.70 -18.83
N GLN A 106 -4.61 -1.14 -19.90
CA GLN A 106 -5.01 -2.54 -20.09
C GLN A 106 -3.80 -3.48 -20.17
N GLN A 107 -2.74 -3.09 -20.90
CA GLN A 107 -1.52 -3.88 -21.02
C GLN A 107 -0.76 -3.97 -19.70
N LEU A 108 -0.76 -2.89 -18.91
CA LEU A 108 -0.10 -2.83 -17.60
C LEU A 108 -0.88 -3.53 -16.48
N GLY A 109 -2.13 -3.95 -16.74
CA GLY A 109 -2.90 -4.76 -15.79
C GLY A 109 -4.09 -4.06 -15.15
N ALA A 110 -4.69 -3.08 -15.82
CA ALA A 110 -5.99 -2.56 -15.40
C ALA A 110 -6.99 -3.69 -15.17
N SER A 111 -7.80 -3.53 -14.13
CA SER A 111 -8.87 -4.46 -13.81
C SER A 111 -9.93 -4.40 -14.89
N SER A 112 -10.47 -5.56 -15.25
CA SER A 112 -11.54 -5.69 -16.25
C SER A 112 -12.66 -6.57 -15.71
N ARG A 113 -13.48 -7.13 -16.61
CA ARG A 113 -14.56 -8.05 -16.29
C ARG A 113 -14.04 -9.29 -15.55
N LEU A 114 -14.89 -9.85 -14.68
CA LEU A 114 -14.54 -10.97 -13.82
C LEU A 114 -13.92 -12.15 -14.59
N ALA A 115 -14.49 -12.54 -15.74
CA ALA A 115 -13.94 -13.63 -16.55
C ALA A 115 -12.47 -13.37 -16.94
N THR A 116 -12.15 -12.18 -17.44
CA THR A 116 -10.79 -11.79 -17.80
C THR A 116 -9.86 -11.84 -16.59
N ASN A 117 -10.28 -11.27 -15.46
CA ASN A 117 -9.44 -11.25 -14.26
C ASN A 117 -9.29 -12.63 -13.62
N LEU A 118 -10.25 -13.56 -13.77
CA LEU A 118 -10.07 -14.94 -13.31
C LEU A 118 -9.05 -15.70 -14.17
N HIS A 119 -8.98 -15.42 -15.47
CA HIS A 119 -7.93 -15.93 -16.34
C HIS A 119 -6.57 -15.25 -16.10
N GLU A 120 -6.59 -13.98 -15.68
CA GLU A 120 -5.40 -13.14 -15.47
C GLU A 120 -5.41 -12.49 -14.08
N PRO A 121 -5.30 -13.29 -12.98
CA PRO A 121 -5.55 -12.82 -11.61
C PRO A 121 -4.55 -11.78 -11.10
N TRP A 122 -3.37 -11.69 -11.73
CA TRP A 122 -2.39 -10.63 -11.47
C TRP A 122 -2.96 -9.22 -11.72
N ARG A 123 -4.02 -9.07 -12.52
CA ARG A 123 -4.73 -7.80 -12.74
C ARG A 123 -5.38 -7.25 -11.47
N PHE A 124 -5.92 -8.12 -10.61
CA PHE A 124 -6.49 -7.69 -9.33
C PHE A 124 -5.46 -7.00 -8.44
N VAL A 125 -4.18 -7.37 -8.57
CA VAL A 125 -3.07 -6.78 -7.82
C VAL A 125 -2.51 -5.57 -8.54
N MET A 126 -2.22 -5.68 -9.84
CA MET A 126 -1.63 -4.57 -10.60
C MET A 126 -2.50 -3.33 -10.63
N ALA A 127 -3.82 -3.49 -10.81
CA ALA A 127 -4.74 -2.37 -10.88
C ALA A 127 -4.67 -1.46 -9.64
N ILE A 128 -4.33 -2.00 -8.47
CA ILE A 128 -4.17 -1.26 -7.20
C ILE A 128 -3.11 -0.16 -7.31
N PHE A 129 -2.06 -0.37 -8.11
CA PHE A 129 -0.93 0.55 -8.20
C PHE A 129 -0.94 1.42 -9.46
N LEU A 130 -1.82 1.14 -10.41
CA LEU A 130 -2.00 1.94 -11.62
C LEU A 130 -2.92 3.13 -11.35
N HIS A 131 -2.73 4.24 -12.07
CA HIS A 131 -3.55 5.44 -11.94
C HIS A 131 -3.84 6.03 -13.32
N GLY A 132 -5.07 6.52 -13.50
CA GLY A 132 -5.56 6.95 -14.82
C GLY A 132 -5.25 8.40 -15.21
N SER A 133 -4.87 9.26 -14.26
CA SER A 133 -4.50 10.67 -14.52
C SER A 133 -3.67 11.25 -13.38
N LEU A 134 -3.11 12.46 -13.58
CA LEU A 134 -2.29 13.13 -12.59
C LEU A 134 -3.09 13.46 -11.32
N MET A 135 -4.28 14.04 -11.50
CA MET A 135 -5.15 14.36 -10.37
C MET A 135 -5.57 13.10 -9.63
N HIS A 136 -5.83 12.00 -10.36
CA HIS A 136 -6.19 10.74 -9.74
C HIS A 136 -5.08 10.21 -8.81
N ILE A 137 -3.81 10.19 -9.26
CA ILE A 137 -2.70 9.76 -8.39
C ILE A 137 -2.45 10.73 -7.24
N ILE A 138 -2.51 12.05 -7.47
CA ILE A 138 -2.30 13.05 -6.40
C ILE A 138 -3.28 12.83 -5.25
N PHE A 139 -4.58 12.69 -5.53
CA PHE A 139 -5.58 12.47 -4.49
C PHE A 139 -5.37 11.13 -3.77
N ASN A 140 -5.03 10.06 -4.48
CA ASN A 140 -4.78 8.76 -3.85
C ASN A 140 -3.55 8.82 -2.94
N MET A 141 -2.45 9.43 -3.39
CA MET A 141 -1.22 9.53 -2.60
C MET A 141 -1.40 10.48 -1.41
N TRP A 142 -2.19 11.54 -1.54
CA TRP A 142 -2.55 12.38 -0.41
C TRP A 142 -3.30 11.59 0.66
N VAL A 143 -4.36 10.86 0.28
CA VAL A 143 -5.11 10.01 1.22
C VAL A 143 -4.22 8.91 1.81
N LEU A 144 -3.37 8.27 1.00
CA LEU A 144 -2.40 7.27 1.47
C LEU A 144 -1.49 7.85 2.54
N MET A 145 -0.99 9.08 2.38
CA MET A 145 -0.12 9.72 3.36
C MET A 145 -0.87 10.20 4.60
N ASP A 146 -2.17 10.48 4.49
CA ASP A 146 -3.01 10.86 5.62
C ASP A 146 -3.33 9.67 6.54
N ILE A 147 -3.68 8.50 5.97
CA ILE A 147 -4.15 7.35 6.76
C ILE A 147 -3.14 6.20 6.84
N GLY A 148 -2.30 6.01 5.83
CA GLY A 148 -1.36 4.90 5.70
C GLY A 148 -0.38 4.80 6.87
N PRO A 149 0.34 5.87 7.23
CA PRO A 149 1.27 5.87 8.36
C PRO A 149 0.62 5.45 9.67
N THR A 150 -0.60 5.92 9.94
CA THR A 150 -1.35 5.59 11.15
C THR A 150 -1.72 4.11 11.23
N ILE A 151 -2.16 3.51 10.11
CA ILE A 151 -2.44 2.07 10.07
C ILE A 151 -1.15 1.26 10.17
N GLU A 152 -0.10 1.68 9.49
CA GLU A 152 1.21 1.02 9.54
C GLU A 152 1.78 1.02 10.95
N GLU A 153 1.66 2.12 11.69
CA GLU A 153 2.05 2.20 13.09
C GLU A 153 1.19 1.28 13.97
N MET A 154 -0.12 1.25 13.74
CA MET A 154 -1.08 0.46 14.51
C MET A 154 -0.90 -1.05 14.30
N TYR A 155 -0.66 -1.52 13.07
CA TYR A 155 -0.63 -2.95 12.74
C TYR A 155 0.79 -3.49 12.50
N GLY A 156 1.77 -2.62 12.29
CA GLY A 156 3.10 -2.96 11.79
C GLY A 156 3.11 -3.20 10.28
N SER A 157 4.25 -2.90 9.64
CA SER A 157 4.40 -2.88 8.17
C SER A 157 3.94 -4.16 7.47
N ALA A 158 4.26 -5.34 8.02
CA ALA A 158 3.92 -6.61 7.36
C ALA A 158 2.40 -6.85 7.30
N ARG A 159 1.67 -6.56 8.38
CA ARG A 159 0.20 -6.65 8.40
C ARG A 159 -0.43 -5.55 7.56
N TYR A 160 0.13 -4.34 7.59
CA TYR A 160 -0.34 -3.22 6.77
C TYR A 160 -0.27 -3.51 5.27
N VAL A 161 0.86 -4.02 4.75
CA VAL A 161 0.99 -4.41 3.34
C VAL A 161 -0.05 -5.46 2.97
N PHE A 162 -0.24 -6.46 3.82
CA PHE A 162 -1.27 -7.49 3.62
C PHE A 162 -2.67 -6.89 3.56
N ILE A 163 -3.03 -6.05 4.53
CA ILE A 163 -4.33 -5.37 4.56
C ILE A 163 -4.55 -4.55 3.29
N TYR A 164 -3.58 -3.73 2.89
CA TYR A 164 -3.68 -2.87 1.71
C TYR A 164 -3.93 -3.68 0.44
N VAL A 165 -3.12 -4.71 0.20
CA VAL A 165 -3.22 -5.56 -1.00
C VAL A 165 -4.53 -6.35 -1.00
N VAL A 166 -4.90 -6.99 0.11
CA VAL A 166 -6.11 -7.82 0.17
C VAL A 166 -7.38 -6.97 0.07
N ALA A 167 -7.40 -5.79 0.69
CA ALA A 167 -8.51 -4.85 0.52
C ALA A 167 -8.64 -4.39 -0.94
N GLY A 168 -7.53 -4.08 -1.61
CA GLY A 168 -7.54 -3.75 -3.04
C GLY A 168 -8.05 -4.89 -3.91
N ILE A 169 -7.59 -6.13 -3.68
CA ILE A 169 -8.09 -7.32 -4.38
C ILE A 169 -9.60 -7.50 -4.17
N GLY A 170 -10.08 -7.38 -2.92
CA GLY A 170 -11.50 -7.48 -2.61
C GLY A 170 -12.35 -6.38 -3.29
N GLY A 171 -11.79 -5.16 -3.38
CA GLY A 171 -12.38 -4.09 -4.18
C GLY A 171 -12.50 -4.47 -5.65
N TYR A 172 -11.41 -4.89 -6.28
CA TYR A 172 -11.46 -5.25 -7.68
C TYR A 172 -12.26 -6.51 -7.96
N ALA A 173 -12.34 -7.47 -7.05
CA ALA A 173 -13.22 -8.62 -7.18
C ALA A 173 -14.68 -8.18 -7.36
N LEU A 174 -15.16 -7.23 -6.54
CA LEU A 174 -16.51 -6.70 -6.66
C LEU A 174 -16.68 -5.83 -7.91
N SER A 175 -15.74 -4.93 -8.19
CA SER A 175 -15.74 -4.10 -9.40
C SER A 175 -15.79 -4.93 -10.69
N SER A 176 -14.99 -5.99 -10.78
CA SER A 176 -14.94 -6.91 -11.91
C SER A 176 -16.21 -7.73 -12.07
N PHE A 177 -16.88 -8.10 -10.97
CA PHE A 177 -18.18 -8.76 -11.02
C PHE A 177 -19.21 -7.89 -11.74
N PHE A 178 -19.18 -6.57 -11.54
CA PHE A 178 -20.00 -5.60 -12.27
C PHE A 178 -19.41 -5.16 -13.62
N GLY A 179 -18.36 -5.81 -14.09
CA GLY A 179 -17.80 -5.62 -15.43
C GLY A 179 -17.10 -4.27 -15.65
N ARG A 180 -16.67 -3.60 -14.58
CA ARG A 180 -15.98 -2.31 -14.62
C ARG A 180 -14.55 -2.45 -15.16
N PHE A 181 -14.14 -1.54 -16.04
CA PHE A 181 -12.73 -1.31 -16.35
C PHE A 181 -12.20 -0.24 -15.38
N SER A 182 -11.12 -0.52 -14.65
CA SER A 182 -10.73 0.31 -13.50
C SER A 182 -9.26 0.16 -13.09
N VAL A 183 -8.70 1.25 -12.58
CA VAL A 183 -7.35 1.37 -11.99
C VAL A 183 -7.41 2.30 -10.78
N GLY A 184 -6.46 2.19 -9.85
CA GLY A 184 -6.32 3.09 -8.71
C GLY A 184 -6.30 2.39 -7.35
N GLY A 185 -5.45 2.89 -6.45
CA GLY A 185 -5.35 2.39 -5.07
C GLY A 185 -6.57 2.69 -4.20
N SER A 186 -7.55 3.45 -4.69
CA SER A 186 -8.66 3.98 -3.90
C SER A 186 -9.54 2.90 -3.25
N GLY A 187 -9.71 1.73 -3.88
CA GLY A 187 -10.38 0.58 -3.26
C GLY A 187 -9.63 0.08 -2.01
N ALA A 188 -8.31 -0.02 -2.08
CA ALA A 188 -7.47 -0.37 -0.93
C ALA A 188 -7.52 0.71 0.16
N LEU A 189 -7.47 2.00 -0.22
CA LEU A 189 -7.57 3.13 0.72
C LEU A 189 -8.92 3.17 1.45
N VAL A 190 -10.03 2.96 0.73
CA VAL A 190 -11.35 2.81 1.34
C VAL A 190 -11.42 1.55 2.23
N GLY A 191 -10.68 0.50 1.90
CA GLY A 191 -10.49 -0.62 2.81
C GLY A 191 -9.74 -0.28 4.09
N LEU A 192 -8.72 0.59 4.05
CA LEU A 192 -8.08 1.11 5.26
C LEU A 192 -9.06 1.91 6.14
N ILE A 193 -9.97 2.68 5.51
CA ILE A 193 -11.09 3.32 6.21
C ILE A 193 -12.00 2.26 6.86
N GLY A 194 -12.28 1.15 6.17
CA GLY A 194 -13.00 -0.01 6.70
C GLY A 194 -12.34 -0.61 7.94
N VAL A 195 -11.02 -0.75 7.95
CA VAL A 195 -10.25 -1.20 9.12
C VAL A 195 -10.47 -0.25 10.30
N LEU A 196 -10.36 1.06 10.08
CA LEU A 196 -10.59 2.05 11.15
C LEU A 196 -12.02 2.05 11.66
N LEU A 197 -13.01 1.80 10.79
CA LEU A 197 -14.40 1.64 11.22
C LEU A 197 -14.57 0.41 12.11
N ALA A 198 -13.94 -0.72 11.79
CA ALA A 198 -13.98 -1.91 12.62
C ALA A 198 -13.38 -1.65 14.02
N VAL A 199 -12.26 -0.92 14.08
CA VAL A 199 -11.59 -0.52 15.33
C VAL A 199 -12.49 0.39 16.18
N THR A 200 -13.08 1.43 15.56
CA THR A 200 -13.90 2.41 16.28
C THR A 200 -15.23 1.84 16.75
N MET A 201 -15.81 0.83 16.06
CA MET A 201 -17.07 0.22 16.48
C MET A 201 -16.99 -0.51 17.83
N GLY A 202 -15.81 -0.99 18.24
CA GLY A 202 -15.61 -1.63 19.54
C GLY A 202 -15.39 -0.65 20.70
N ARG A 203 -15.33 0.67 20.44
CA ARG A 203 -14.84 1.67 21.40
C ARG A 203 -15.83 2.84 21.53
N GLN A 204 -16.33 3.07 22.75
CA GLN A 204 -17.37 4.08 23.02
C GLN A 204 -16.83 5.44 23.52
N THR A 205 -15.53 5.68 23.44
CA THR A 205 -14.96 6.98 23.84
C THR A 205 -15.40 8.07 22.88
N ALA A 206 -15.57 9.30 23.37
CA ALA A 206 -15.98 10.45 22.55
C ALA A 206 -15.05 10.63 21.32
N ALA A 207 -13.74 10.48 21.51
CA ALA A 207 -12.76 10.54 20.41
C ALA A 207 -13.02 9.50 19.31
N MET A 208 -13.33 8.25 19.69
CA MET A 208 -13.61 7.18 18.72
C MET A 208 -14.95 7.37 18.01
N GLN A 209 -15.95 7.92 18.71
CA GLN A 209 -17.23 8.28 18.10
C GLN A 209 -17.08 9.43 17.10
N MET A 210 -16.27 10.45 17.41
CA MET A 210 -15.95 11.55 16.50
C MET A 210 -15.23 11.04 15.25
N LEU A 211 -14.18 10.22 15.43
CA LEU A 211 -13.46 9.60 14.33
C LEU A 211 -14.38 8.76 13.45
N ARG A 212 -15.21 7.89 14.04
CA ARG A 212 -16.20 7.09 13.30
C ARG A 212 -17.15 7.97 12.48
N GLY A 213 -17.65 9.06 13.07
CA GLY A 213 -18.49 10.03 12.37
C GLY A 213 -17.78 10.69 11.19
N GLN A 214 -16.50 11.02 11.34
CA GLN A 214 -15.68 11.56 10.25
C GLN A 214 -15.47 10.54 9.13
N LEU A 215 -15.12 9.30 9.46
CA LEU A 215 -14.94 8.22 8.48
C LEU A 215 -16.23 7.96 7.69
N ILE A 216 -17.38 7.91 8.36
CA ILE A 216 -18.68 7.74 7.69
C ILE A 216 -18.97 8.91 6.75
N ARG A 217 -18.73 10.16 7.17
CA ARG A 217 -18.90 11.33 6.28
C ARG A 217 -18.00 11.25 5.05
N TRP A 218 -16.74 10.84 5.23
CA TRP A 218 -15.81 10.62 4.12
C TRP A 218 -16.32 9.56 3.14
N LEU A 219 -16.84 8.43 3.63
CA LEU A 219 -17.43 7.40 2.78
C LEU A 219 -18.64 7.91 2.00
N ILE A 220 -19.50 8.73 2.62
CA ILE A 220 -20.64 9.36 1.93
C ILE A 220 -20.14 10.26 0.82
N TYR A 221 -19.13 11.11 1.08
CA TYR A 221 -18.56 11.97 0.05
C TYR A 221 -17.97 11.14 -1.09
N ILE A 222 -17.13 10.16 -0.80
CA ILE A 222 -16.53 9.28 -1.81
C ILE A 222 -17.61 8.61 -2.67
N ALA A 223 -18.66 8.08 -2.05
CA ALA A 223 -19.76 7.46 -2.76
C ALA A 223 -20.52 8.45 -3.67
N VAL A 224 -20.83 9.65 -3.17
CA VAL A 224 -21.48 10.72 -3.95
C VAL A 224 -20.61 11.14 -5.12
N TRP A 225 -19.32 11.39 -4.90
CA TRP A 225 -18.37 11.68 -5.97
C TRP A 225 -18.34 10.54 -6.99
N GLY A 226 -18.37 9.28 -6.56
CA GLY A 226 -18.41 8.15 -7.48
C GLY A 226 -19.70 7.97 -8.27
N LEU A 227 -20.81 8.56 -7.81
CA LEU A 227 -22.05 8.63 -8.60
C LEU A 227 -22.02 9.77 -9.62
N LEU A 228 -21.33 10.87 -9.29
CA LEU A 228 -21.24 12.06 -10.15
C LEU A 228 -20.16 11.95 -11.24
N PHE A 229 -19.10 11.18 -11.00
CA PHE A 229 -17.94 11.08 -11.90
C PHE A 229 -17.69 9.62 -12.31
N SER A 230 -17.94 9.31 -13.58
CA SER A 230 -17.86 7.95 -14.15
C SER A 230 -16.49 7.28 -14.04
N GLY A 231 -15.42 8.09 -13.92
CA GLY A 231 -14.05 7.65 -13.70
C GLY A 231 -13.76 7.10 -12.30
N ILE A 232 -14.70 7.23 -11.36
CA ILE A 232 -14.59 6.70 -10.00
C ILE A 232 -15.36 5.38 -9.90
N ASP A 233 -14.78 4.40 -9.22
CA ASP A 233 -15.33 3.04 -9.13
C ASP A 233 -15.90 2.74 -7.75
N ASN A 234 -17.20 3.03 -7.57
CA ASN A 234 -17.91 2.77 -6.32
C ASN A 234 -17.99 1.27 -5.95
N TRP A 235 -17.95 0.37 -6.93
CA TRP A 235 -17.93 -1.07 -6.65
C TRP A 235 -16.57 -1.49 -6.07
N ALA A 236 -15.48 -0.92 -6.59
CA ALA A 236 -14.15 -1.11 -6.01
C ALA A 236 -14.07 -0.57 -4.58
N HIS A 237 -14.67 0.60 -4.32
CA HIS A 237 -14.74 1.17 -2.97
C HIS A 237 -15.55 0.31 -2.01
N LEU A 238 -16.74 -0.15 -2.43
CA LEU A 238 -17.59 -1.00 -1.58
C LEU A 238 -16.91 -2.34 -1.26
N GLY A 239 -16.30 -2.99 -2.25
CA GLY A 239 -15.60 -4.26 -2.05
C GLY A 239 -14.37 -4.09 -1.15
N GLY A 240 -13.63 -3.00 -1.33
CA GLY A 240 -12.50 -2.64 -0.48
C GLY A 240 -12.93 -2.36 0.96
N LEU A 241 -13.98 -1.55 1.14
CA LEU A 241 -14.58 -1.24 2.44
C LEU A 241 -14.95 -2.52 3.21
N ALA A 242 -15.71 -3.40 2.56
CA ALA A 242 -16.19 -4.65 3.17
C ALA A 242 -15.01 -5.55 3.56
N THR A 243 -14.02 -5.69 2.67
CA THR A 243 -12.84 -6.51 2.92
C THR A 243 -11.98 -5.95 4.05
N GLY A 244 -11.70 -4.65 4.03
CA GLY A 244 -10.94 -3.99 5.07
C GLY A 244 -11.65 -4.01 6.42
N PHE A 245 -12.97 -3.82 6.45
CA PHE A 245 -13.77 -3.95 7.67
C PHE A 245 -13.67 -5.37 8.26
N ALA A 246 -13.81 -6.41 7.43
CA ALA A 246 -13.65 -7.79 7.87
C ALA A 246 -12.25 -8.04 8.44
N LEU A 247 -11.19 -7.58 7.76
CA LEU A 247 -9.81 -7.69 8.25
C LEU A 247 -9.62 -6.97 9.58
N GLY A 248 -10.15 -5.75 9.74
CA GLY A 248 -10.09 -4.99 11.00
C GLY A 248 -10.86 -5.65 12.15
N LYS A 249 -11.90 -6.46 11.86
CA LYS A 249 -12.60 -7.27 12.86
C LYS A 249 -11.82 -8.52 13.26
N MET A 250 -11.05 -9.10 12.34
CA MET A 250 -10.32 -10.36 12.53
C MET A 250 -8.91 -10.16 13.10
N MET A 251 -8.28 -9.03 12.80
CA MET A 251 -6.90 -8.73 13.19
C MET A 251 -6.88 -7.85 14.43
N ILE A 252 -5.95 -8.13 15.35
CA ILE A 252 -5.75 -7.30 16.54
C ILE A 252 -5.08 -5.99 16.11
N ASP A 253 -5.68 -4.88 16.52
CA ASP A 253 -5.32 -3.48 16.24
C ASP A 253 -4.14 -2.98 17.10
N ARG A 254 -3.09 -3.81 17.16
CA ARG A 254 -1.78 -3.47 17.72
C ARG A 254 -0.65 -4.16 16.95
N PRO A 255 0.60 -3.67 17.09
CA PRO A 255 1.74 -4.37 16.53
C PRO A 255 1.88 -5.79 17.11
N PRO A 256 2.42 -6.75 16.33
CA PRO A 256 2.75 -8.08 16.81
C PRO A 256 3.69 -8.04 18.04
N ALA A 257 3.24 -8.58 19.17
CA ALA A 257 3.96 -8.54 20.43
C ALA A 257 4.76 -9.82 20.67
N THR A 258 4.20 -10.98 20.33
CA THR A 258 4.86 -12.29 20.52
C THR A 258 5.65 -12.72 19.27
N GLY A 259 6.58 -13.67 19.44
CA GLY A 259 7.33 -14.24 18.32
C GLY A 259 6.42 -14.96 17.30
N GLU A 260 5.38 -15.62 17.77
CA GLU A 260 4.38 -16.29 16.93
C GLU A 260 3.55 -15.28 16.13
N GLU A 261 3.07 -14.21 16.78
CA GLU A 261 2.33 -13.14 16.10
C GLU A 261 3.16 -12.46 15.01
N ARG A 262 4.46 -12.25 15.26
CA ARG A 262 5.41 -11.69 14.28
C ARG A 262 5.60 -12.63 13.11
N SER A 263 5.79 -13.92 13.36
CA SER A 263 5.96 -14.93 12.31
C SER A 263 4.73 -14.98 11.41
N ARG A 264 3.52 -14.99 12.00
CA ARG A 264 2.26 -14.91 11.24
C ARG A 264 2.15 -13.61 10.45
N ALA A 265 2.48 -12.47 11.05
CA ALA A 265 2.48 -11.18 10.36
C ALA A 265 3.44 -11.17 9.15
N TYR A 266 4.64 -11.75 9.29
CA TYR A 266 5.58 -11.85 8.18
C TYR A 266 5.10 -12.80 7.10
N VAL A 267 4.48 -13.93 7.42
CA VAL A 267 3.89 -14.82 6.39
C VAL A 267 2.83 -14.07 5.57
N LEU A 268 1.94 -13.34 6.22
CA LEU A 268 0.93 -12.51 5.55
C LEU A 268 1.58 -11.41 4.68
N GLY A 269 2.55 -10.69 5.23
CA GLY A 269 3.27 -9.65 4.51
C GLY A 269 4.05 -10.18 3.31
N TRP A 270 4.73 -11.32 3.44
CA TRP A 270 5.43 -11.98 2.35
C TRP A 270 4.47 -12.52 1.29
N ALA A 271 3.32 -13.09 1.68
CA ALA A 271 2.32 -13.53 0.72
C ALA A 271 1.83 -12.36 -0.15
N ALA A 272 1.51 -11.21 0.47
CA ALA A 272 1.12 -10.00 -0.25
C ALA A 272 2.27 -9.45 -1.11
N GLY A 273 3.49 -9.37 -0.57
CA GLY A 273 4.67 -8.91 -1.31
C GLY A 273 5.00 -9.79 -2.52
N CYS A 274 4.91 -11.10 -2.38
CA CYS A 274 5.10 -12.06 -3.47
C CYS A 274 4.01 -11.91 -4.54
N ALA A 275 2.74 -11.67 -4.15
CA ALA A 275 1.66 -11.42 -5.10
C ALA A 275 1.93 -10.14 -5.94
N VAL A 276 2.39 -9.06 -5.30
CA VAL A 276 2.80 -7.82 -5.98
C VAL A 276 3.98 -8.07 -6.91
N ALA A 277 5.04 -8.73 -6.41
CA ALA A 277 6.23 -9.02 -7.21
C ALA A 277 5.93 -9.92 -8.42
N ALA A 278 5.15 -10.98 -8.23
CA ALA A 278 4.73 -11.87 -9.32
C ALA A 278 3.93 -11.11 -10.39
N SER A 279 3.05 -10.21 -9.96
CA SER A 279 2.24 -9.40 -10.86
C SER A 279 3.10 -8.42 -11.68
N LEU A 280 4.09 -7.79 -11.05
CA LEU A 280 5.08 -6.94 -11.73
C LEU A 280 5.93 -7.74 -12.74
N VAL A 281 6.34 -8.97 -12.39
CA VAL A 281 7.08 -9.84 -13.30
C VAL A 281 6.23 -10.20 -14.53
N VAL A 282 4.95 -10.54 -14.34
CA VAL A 282 4.05 -10.82 -15.46
C VAL A 282 3.95 -9.61 -16.39
N VAL A 283 3.77 -8.40 -15.84
CA VAL A 283 3.72 -7.16 -16.64
C VAL A 283 5.04 -6.95 -17.38
N ALA A 284 6.18 -7.05 -16.70
CA ALA A 284 7.48 -6.87 -17.32
C ALA A 284 7.70 -7.85 -18.49
N VAL A 285 7.37 -9.13 -18.29
CA VAL A 285 7.47 -10.15 -19.35
C VAL A 285 6.54 -9.85 -20.53
N ARG A 286 5.30 -9.38 -20.27
CA ARG A 286 4.37 -9.00 -21.34
C ARG A 286 4.87 -7.80 -22.13
N VAL A 287 5.36 -6.76 -21.46
CA VAL A 287 5.92 -5.57 -22.12
C VAL A 287 7.13 -5.94 -22.96
N LEU A 288 8.02 -6.80 -22.46
CA LEU A 288 9.20 -7.25 -23.21
C LEU A 288 8.84 -8.15 -24.40
N ARG A 289 7.79 -8.96 -24.31
CA ARG A 289 7.33 -9.85 -25.39
C ARG A 289 6.44 -9.16 -26.42
N GLY A 290 5.69 -8.14 -26.00
CA GLY A 290 4.78 -7.37 -26.84
C GLY A 290 5.42 -6.13 -27.47
N GLY A 291 6.69 -5.83 -27.16
CA GLY A 291 7.47 -4.75 -27.75
C GLY A 291 8.14 -5.10 -29.08
N GLY A 292 7.53 -5.96 -29.89
CA GLY A 292 7.97 -6.33 -31.24
C GLY A 292 6.92 -5.95 -32.27
#